data_AF-A0A5C3M3Z5-F1
#
_entry.id   AF-A0A5C3M3Z5-F1
#
_cell.length_a   1.000
_cell.length_b   1.000
_cell.length_c   1.000
_cell.angle_alpha   90.00
_cell.angle_beta   90.00
_cell.angle_gamma   90.00
#
_symmetry.space_group_name_H-M   'P 1'
#
loop_
_entity.id
_entity.type
_entity.pdbx_description
1 polymer ?
#
loop_
_entity_poly.entity_id
_entity_poly.type
_entity_poly.pdbx_seq_one_letter_code
_entity_poly.pdbx_strand_id
1 'polypeptide(L)'
;EVHVELLKTGRIEDPYVRFNEHKAACMSFLYRTIFSYSPPNGHTHALLEFEGLDTVCDVYLNGTKILATSNQLRTYFYTLDLTNQDVSQSDGIPVLQEKNSILLCFYSAKAYAKPEEAKYGKVCARSVNLGDPSRVYLRKAQYDWRWDWGPELLTCGPYRPITFTTHSAYLADIHTRAYLSMFNISLKLDITLAGSLEHAMKIKVILRDRNEREVRSEVIEFSGSAIQVGGEEGPGNEKQAKYKDVKLWWPIGCGNQALYDAEVALLDQNSQILSTISKRIGFRTVKLVQAPLAEVGQYGNGTTFIFVVNGVGIFIGGT
;
A
#
# COMPACT_ATOMS: atom_id res chain seq x y z
N GLU A 1 4.71 -17.28 -3.62
CA GLU A 1 5.23 -17.85 -2.37
C GLU A 1 5.87 -19.20 -2.61
N VAL A 2 6.93 -19.54 -1.88
CA VAL A 2 7.79 -20.67 -2.23
C VAL A 2 7.15 -22.03 -2.03
N HIS A 3 6.37 -22.23 -0.96
CA HIS A 3 5.71 -23.51 -0.73
C HIS A 3 4.74 -23.88 -1.85
N VAL A 4 4.08 -22.89 -2.46
CA VAL A 4 3.21 -23.10 -3.62
C VAL A 4 4.01 -23.63 -4.82
N GLU A 5 5.18 -23.04 -5.09
CA GLU A 5 6.02 -23.45 -6.22
C GLU A 5 6.72 -24.80 -5.97
N LEU A 6 7.14 -25.07 -4.73
CA LEU A 6 7.68 -26.39 -4.35
C LEU A 6 6.63 -27.49 -4.45
N LEU A 7 5.39 -27.20 -4.06
CA LEU A 7 4.27 -28.14 -4.20
C LEU A 7 3.98 -28.41 -5.68
N LYS A 8 3.87 -27.38 -6.51
CA LYS A 8 3.66 -27.50 -7.97
C LYS A 8 4.75 -28.33 -8.67
N THR A 9 5.99 -28.19 -8.22
CA THR A 9 7.14 -28.91 -8.80
C THR A 9 7.38 -30.29 -8.16
N GLY A 10 6.52 -30.72 -7.22
CA GLY A 10 6.64 -32.01 -6.53
C GLY A 10 7.87 -32.12 -5.61
N ARG A 11 8.44 -30.99 -5.19
CA ARG A 11 9.61 -30.92 -4.29
C ARG A 11 9.24 -31.09 -2.83
N ILE A 12 8.00 -30.82 -2.47
CA ILE A 12 7.42 -31.10 -1.15
C ILE A 12 6.10 -31.84 -1.31
N GLU A 13 5.75 -32.66 -0.32
CA GLU A 13 4.40 -33.19 -0.18
C GLU A 13 3.44 -32.06 0.22
N ASP A 14 2.13 -32.23 0.00
CA ASP A 14 1.12 -31.26 0.44
C ASP A 14 1.23 -31.02 1.96
N PRO A 15 1.62 -29.81 2.41
CA PRO A 15 1.82 -29.52 3.83
C PRO A 15 0.55 -29.67 4.68
N TYR A 16 -0.63 -29.62 4.05
CA TYR A 16 -1.92 -29.75 4.74
C TYR A 16 -2.35 -31.20 4.96
N VAL A 17 -1.62 -32.18 4.43
CA VAL A 17 -1.92 -33.60 4.59
C VAL A 17 -1.13 -34.20 5.76
N ARG A 18 -1.86 -34.76 6.73
CA ARG A 18 -1.28 -35.48 7.89
C ARG A 18 -0.25 -34.64 8.65
N PHE A 19 1.02 -35.03 8.63
CA PHE A 19 2.13 -34.42 9.36
C PHE A 19 3.17 -33.78 8.44
N ASN A 20 2.79 -33.52 7.18
CA ASN A 20 3.72 -32.99 6.18
C ASN A 20 4.19 -31.57 6.50
N GLU A 21 3.46 -30.81 7.32
CA GLU A 21 3.88 -29.49 7.81
C GLU A 21 5.31 -29.50 8.37
N HIS A 22 5.69 -30.54 9.13
CA HIS A 22 6.99 -30.63 9.77
C HIS A 22 8.13 -30.87 8.76
N LYS A 23 7.80 -31.30 7.54
CA LYS A 23 8.76 -31.49 6.44
C LYS A 23 8.86 -30.25 5.55
N ALA A 24 7.90 -29.33 5.63
CA ALA A 24 7.80 -28.14 4.79
C ALA A 24 8.52 -26.92 5.42
N ALA A 25 9.66 -27.13 6.09
CA ALA A 25 10.42 -26.04 6.68
C ALA A 25 11.06 -25.17 5.58
N CYS A 26 10.78 -23.86 5.61
CA CYS A 26 11.31 -22.94 4.62
C CYS A 26 12.77 -22.54 4.91
N MET A 27 13.63 -22.75 3.91
CA MET A 27 15.01 -22.27 3.87
C MET A 27 15.10 -20.91 3.16
N SER A 28 16.31 -20.43 2.89
CA SER A 28 16.53 -19.27 2.01
C SER A 28 16.30 -19.64 0.55
N PHE A 29 15.72 -18.73 -0.24
CA PHE A 29 15.37 -18.96 -1.64
C PHE A 29 15.72 -17.78 -2.54
N LEU A 30 16.01 -18.10 -3.80
CA LEU A 30 16.27 -17.11 -4.84
C LEU A 30 15.11 -17.10 -5.84
N TYR A 31 14.60 -15.91 -6.15
CA TYR A 31 13.71 -15.69 -7.29
C TYR A 31 14.43 -14.83 -8.30
N ARG A 32 14.38 -15.21 -9.58
CA ARG A 32 14.99 -14.45 -10.66
C ARG A 32 14.01 -14.27 -11.80
N THR A 33 13.97 -13.06 -12.33
CA THR A 33 13.29 -12.77 -13.59
C THR A 33 14.17 -11.90 -14.48
N ILE A 34 13.91 -11.96 -15.77
CA ILE A 34 14.55 -11.11 -16.78
C ILE A 34 13.44 -10.30 -17.46
N PHE A 35 13.66 -9.02 -17.67
CA PHE A 35 12.75 -8.16 -18.40
C PHE A 35 13.50 -7.34 -19.44
N SER A 36 12.84 -7.10 -20.57
CA SER A 36 13.38 -6.21 -21.60
C SER A 36 13.00 -4.77 -21.30
N TYR A 37 13.90 -3.85 -21.60
CA TYR A 37 13.66 -2.42 -21.47
C TYR A 37 14.20 -1.68 -22.69
N SER A 38 13.35 -0.84 -23.28
CA SER A 38 13.73 0.11 -24.31
C SER A 38 13.37 1.49 -23.80
N PRO A 39 14.33 2.42 -23.67
CA PRO A 39 14.09 3.70 -23.03
C PRO A 39 13.09 4.53 -23.84
N PRO A 40 11.95 4.94 -23.23
CA PRO A 40 11.06 5.90 -23.86
C PRO A 40 11.76 7.26 -23.97
N ASN A 41 11.54 7.99 -25.08
CA ASN A 41 12.10 9.32 -25.25
C ASN A 41 11.62 10.27 -24.14
N GLY A 42 12.57 10.93 -23.48
CA GLY A 42 12.29 11.98 -22.49
C GLY A 42 11.97 11.50 -21.07
N HIS A 43 11.94 10.19 -20.82
CA HIS A 43 11.81 9.66 -19.45
C HIS A 43 13.15 9.76 -18.73
N THR A 44 13.15 10.42 -17.57
CA THR A 44 14.35 10.72 -16.79
C THR A 44 14.44 9.90 -15.51
N HIS A 45 13.38 9.20 -15.13
CA HIS A 45 13.32 8.38 -13.93
C HIS A 45 12.72 7.01 -14.22
N ALA A 46 13.21 5.98 -13.55
CA ALA A 46 12.56 4.68 -13.45
C ALA A 46 12.17 4.40 -12.00
N LEU A 47 11.03 3.74 -11.80
CA LEU A 47 10.52 3.33 -10.50
C LEU A 47 10.28 1.82 -10.51
N LEU A 48 10.98 1.13 -9.62
CA LEU A 48 10.66 -0.23 -9.20
C LEU A 48 9.81 -0.18 -7.94
N GLU A 49 8.59 -0.69 -8.03
CA GLU A 49 7.67 -0.83 -6.91
C GLU A 49 7.52 -2.32 -6.56
N PHE A 50 7.78 -2.66 -5.30
CA PHE A 50 7.57 -3.99 -4.74
C PHE A 50 6.45 -3.89 -3.71
N GLU A 51 5.22 -4.24 -4.11
CA GLU A 51 4.03 -4.09 -3.26
C GLU A 51 4.06 -5.00 -2.01
N GLY A 52 4.88 -6.05 -2.03
CA GLY A 52 4.94 -7.01 -0.93
C GLY A 52 5.99 -8.09 -1.12
N LEU A 53 7.04 -8.02 -0.29
CA LEU A 53 8.11 -9.01 -0.19
C LEU A 53 8.03 -9.69 1.16
N ASP A 54 7.86 -11.01 1.19
CA ASP A 54 7.78 -11.81 2.40
C ASP A 54 9.09 -12.57 2.67
N THR A 55 9.92 -12.19 3.64
CA THR A 55 9.91 -10.91 4.38
C THR A 55 11.29 -10.29 4.32
N VAL A 56 12.29 -11.08 4.74
CA VAL A 56 13.68 -10.68 4.73
C VAL A 56 14.23 -10.95 3.34
N CYS A 57 14.48 -9.90 2.57
CA CYS A 57 14.88 -10.02 1.18
C CYS A 57 15.94 -8.99 0.81
N ASP A 58 17.01 -9.45 0.18
CA ASP A 58 17.89 -8.57 -0.58
C ASP A 58 17.47 -8.54 -2.04
N VAL A 59 17.40 -7.36 -2.64
CA VAL A 59 16.98 -7.17 -4.03
C VAL A 59 18.17 -6.68 -4.83
N TYR A 60 18.42 -7.33 -5.97
CA TYR A 60 19.48 -6.97 -6.89
C TYR A 60 18.91 -6.68 -8.27
N LEU A 61 19.40 -5.61 -8.89
CA LEU A 61 19.15 -5.25 -10.29
C LEU A 61 20.49 -5.30 -11.03
N ASN A 62 20.57 -6.17 -12.05
CA ASN A 62 21.77 -6.36 -12.86
C ASN A 62 23.05 -6.65 -12.04
N GLY A 63 22.89 -7.35 -10.91
CA GLY A 63 23.99 -7.71 -10.01
C GLY A 63 24.28 -6.69 -8.91
N THR A 64 23.72 -5.48 -8.99
CA THR A 64 23.86 -4.44 -7.96
C THR A 64 22.73 -4.52 -6.95
N LYS A 65 23.06 -4.54 -5.65
CA LYS A 65 22.06 -4.55 -4.57
C LYS A 65 21.36 -3.19 -4.50
N ILE A 66 20.04 -3.17 -4.66
CA ILE A 66 19.24 -1.94 -4.67
C ILE A 66 18.40 -1.76 -3.41
N LEU A 67 17.99 -2.85 -2.75
CA LEU A 67 17.17 -2.82 -1.54
C LEU A 67 17.54 -3.97 -0.59
N ALA A 68 17.27 -3.76 0.70
CA ALA A 68 17.20 -4.79 1.73
C ALA A 68 15.91 -4.58 2.52
N THR A 69 15.11 -5.64 2.68
CA THR A 69 13.79 -5.59 3.32
C THR A 69 13.71 -6.53 4.51
N SER A 70 12.83 -6.20 5.46
CA SER A 70 12.56 -7.03 6.65
C SER A 70 11.13 -6.87 7.17
N ASN A 71 10.20 -6.37 6.34
CA ASN A 71 8.81 -6.14 6.71
C ASN A 71 7.86 -6.50 5.56
N GLN A 72 7.08 -7.55 5.76
CA GLN A 72 6.12 -8.08 4.78
C GLN A 72 5.03 -7.06 4.44
N LEU A 73 4.70 -6.16 5.37
CA LEU A 73 3.50 -5.33 5.36
C LEU A 73 3.76 -3.93 4.78
N ARG A 74 4.81 -3.78 3.98
CA ARG A 74 5.19 -2.51 3.35
C ARG A 74 5.38 -2.69 1.84
N THR A 75 4.97 -1.66 1.10
CA THR A 75 5.48 -1.42 -0.24
C THR A 75 6.90 -0.85 -0.14
N TYR A 76 7.78 -1.32 -1.02
CA TYR A 76 9.13 -0.83 -1.18
C TYR A 76 9.30 -0.21 -2.56
N PHE A 77 10.06 0.88 -2.61
CA PHE A 77 10.32 1.62 -3.85
C PHE A 77 11.83 1.76 -4.06
N TYR A 78 12.26 1.65 -5.31
CA TYR A 78 13.60 2.02 -5.72
C TYR A 78 13.53 2.87 -6.99
N THR A 79 14.07 4.08 -6.92
CA THR A 79 14.07 5.03 -8.04
C THR A 79 15.46 5.07 -8.66
N LEU A 80 15.53 4.99 -9.99
CA LEU A 80 16.74 5.23 -10.75
C LEU A 80 16.62 6.56 -11.48
N ASP A 81 17.69 7.34 -11.46
CA ASP A 81 17.89 8.47 -12.37
C ASP A 81 18.43 7.94 -13.72
N LEU A 82 17.69 8.21 -14.79
CA LEU A 82 18.02 7.80 -16.15
C LEU A 82 18.83 8.85 -16.92
N THR A 83 19.05 10.03 -16.35
CA THR A 83 19.82 11.12 -17.01
C THR A 83 21.32 10.83 -17.08
N ASN A 84 21.85 9.99 -16.17
CA ASN A 84 23.25 9.60 -16.14
C ASN A 84 23.40 8.08 -16.06
N GLN A 85 23.34 7.42 -17.23
CA GLN A 85 23.47 5.95 -17.38
C GLN A 85 24.85 5.54 -17.92
N ASP A 86 25.86 6.40 -17.79
CA ASP A 86 27.22 6.08 -18.23
C ASP A 86 27.86 5.06 -17.25
N VAL A 87 28.13 3.86 -17.77
CA VAL A 87 28.69 2.71 -17.03
C VAL A 87 30.06 3.05 -16.40
N SER A 88 30.77 4.04 -16.96
CA SER A 88 32.07 4.46 -16.45
C SER A 88 32.02 5.25 -15.14
N GLN A 89 30.85 5.71 -14.70
CA GLN A 89 30.66 6.54 -13.50
C GLN A 89 29.68 5.95 -12.47
N SER A 90 29.18 4.72 -12.70
CA SER A 90 28.10 4.14 -11.90
C SER A 90 28.59 3.37 -10.66
N ASP A 91 29.45 3.96 -9.83
CA ASP A 91 29.97 3.33 -8.61
C ASP A 91 28.81 2.92 -7.67
N GLY A 92 28.42 1.65 -7.72
CA GLY A 92 27.34 1.08 -6.91
C GLY A 92 25.91 1.41 -7.36
N ILE A 93 25.72 2.06 -8.51
CA ILE A 93 24.39 2.35 -9.09
C ILE A 93 24.11 1.36 -10.23
N PRO A 94 22.95 0.67 -10.24
CA PRO A 94 22.58 -0.21 -11.34
C PRO A 94 22.36 0.60 -12.64
N VAL A 95 22.92 0.12 -13.74
CA VAL A 95 22.66 0.66 -15.09
C VAL A 95 21.64 -0.23 -15.80
N LEU A 96 20.62 0.38 -16.41
CA LEU A 96 19.64 -0.35 -17.20
C LEU A 96 20.20 -0.71 -18.59
N GLN A 97 19.87 -1.92 -19.02
CA GLN A 97 20.29 -2.50 -20.30
C GLN A 97 19.06 -2.87 -21.13
N GLU A 98 19.25 -3.34 -22.37
CA GLU A 98 18.15 -3.89 -23.16
C GLU A 98 17.48 -5.09 -22.47
N LYS A 99 18.28 -5.91 -21.77
CA LYS A 99 17.82 -7.03 -20.95
C LYS A 99 18.32 -6.86 -19.52
N ASN A 100 17.40 -6.76 -18.59
CA ASN A 100 17.67 -6.54 -17.18
C ASN A 100 17.29 -7.77 -16.37
N SER A 101 18.02 -8.03 -15.29
CA SER A 101 17.77 -9.13 -14.37
C SER A 101 17.41 -8.58 -12.99
N ILE A 102 16.28 -9.00 -12.44
CA ILE A 102 15.96 -8.82 -11.02
C ILE A 102 16.21 -10.15 -10.32
N LEU A 103 16.99 -10.10 -9.23
CA LEU A 103 17.22 -11.23 -8.33
C LEU A 103 16.75 -10.84 -6.93
N LEU A 104 15.87 -11.66 -6.37
CA LEU A 104 15.38 -11.54 -5.00
C LEU A 104 15.98 -12.67 -4.17
N CYS A 105 16.72 -12.30 -3.14
CA CYS A 105 17.36 -13.21 -2.21
C CYS A 105 16.58 -13.22 -0.89
N PHE A 106 15.66 -14.17 -0.73
CA PHE A 106 14.89 -14.33 0.49
C PHE A 106 15.63 -15.17 1.51
N TYR A 107 15.66 -14.71 2.75
CA TYR A 107 16.28 -15.41 3.88
C TYR A 107 15.22 -16.05 4.78
N SER A 108 15.61 -17.12 5.48
CA SER A 108 14.73 -17.75 6.47
C SER A 108 14.31 -16.75 7.56
N ALA A 109 12.99 -16.54 7.71
CA ALA A 109 12.41 -15.68 8.73
C ALA A 109 12.85 -16.07 10.14
N LYS A 110 12.91 -17.38 10.41
CA LYS A 110 13.34 -17.93 11.69
C LYS A 110 14.82 -17.64 11.98
N ALA A 111 15.68 -17.84 10.98
CA ALA A 111 17.11 -17.56 11.12
C ALA A 111 17.39 -16.06 11.34
N TYR A 112 16.59 -15.18 10.75
CA TYR A 112 16.69 -13.74 10.97
C TYR A 112 16.21 -13.31 12.36
N ALA A 113 15.11 -13.89 12.86
CA ALA A 113 14.50 -13.46 14.11
C ALA A 113 15.20 -14.00 15.37
N LYS A 114 15.88 -15.15 15.28
CA LYS A 114 16.57 -15.78 16.44
C LYS A 114 17.69 -14.93 17.05
N PRO A 115 18.56 -14.26 16.28
CA PRO A 115 19.54 -13.33 16.84
C PRO A 115 18.90 -12.19 17.66
N GLU A 116 17.78 -11.64 17.19
CA GLU A 116 17.06 -10.59 17.90
C GLU A 116 16.43 -11.12 19.20
N GLU A 117 15.87 -12.33 19.20
CA GLU A 117 15.42 -13.03 20.42
C GLU A 117 16.58 -13.23 21.41
N ALA A 118 17.75 -13.66 20.95
CA ALA A 118 18.91 -13.84 21.82
C ALA A 118 19.36 -12.52 22.46
N LYS A 119 19.22 -11.40 21.74
CA LYS A 119 19.57 -10.05 22.21
C LYS A 119 18.57 -9.47 23.21
N TYR A 120 17.27 -9.64 22.95
CA TYR A 120 16.21 -8.99 23.71
C TYR A 120 15.45 -9.93 24.67
N GLY A 121 15.81 -11.21 24.68
CA GLY A 121 15.20 -12.24 25.49
C GLY A 121 14.00 -12.90 24.82
N LYS A 122 13.53 -14.00 25.39
CA LYS A 122 12.35 -14.70 24.89
C LYS A 122 11.08 -13.99 25.36
N VAL A 123 10.26 -13.53 24.41
CA VAL A 123 8.95 -12.92 24.72
C VAL A 123 7.85 -13.97 24.62
N CYS A 124 7.10 -14.11 25.70
CA CYS A 124 6.04 -15.09 25.85
C CYS A 124 4.69 -14.36 25.69
N ALA A 125 4.03 -14.51 24.54
CA ALA A 125 2.71 -13.94 24.27
C ALA A 125 1.59 -14.76 24.94
N ARG A 126 1.68 -14.99 26.26
CA ARG A 126 0.70 -15.66 27.15
C ARG A 126 -0.26 -16.65 26.45
N SER A 127 -1.53 -16.32 26.28
CA SER A 127 -2.57 -17.22 25.76
C SER A 127 -2.41 -17.59 24.29
N VAL A 128 -1.45 -16.98 23.58
CA VAL A 128 -1.15 -17.20 22.16
C VAL A 128 0.30 -17.67 21.96
N ASN A 129 0.81 -18.43 22.94
CA ASN A 129 2.11 -19.10 22.91
C ASN A 129 2.10 -20.36 22.03
N LEU A 130 1.67 -20.23 20.79
CA LEU A 130 1.79 -21.28 19.80
C LEU A 130 2.89 -20.89 18.82
N GLY A 131 3.73 -21.87 18.49
CA GLY A 131 4.89 -21.69 17.61
C GLY A 131 6.13 -21.10 18.26
N ASP A 132 7.04 -20.58 17.42
CA ASP A 132 8.33 -20.08 17.86
C ASP A 132 8.23 -18.65 18.45
N PRO A 133 8.76 -18.40 19.68
CA PRO A 133 8.67 -17.10 20.32
C PRO A 133 9.42 -15.98 19.59
N SER A 134 10.35 -16.32 18.69
CA SER A 134 11.09 -15.30 17.92
C SER A 134 10.19 -14.53 16.94
N ARG A 135 8.96 -14.99 16.69
CA ARG A 135 7.99 -14.36 15.78
C ARG A 135 7.73 -12.87 16.02
N VAL A 136 7.91 -12.40 17.26
CA VAL A 136 7.67 -10.99 17.64
C VAL A 136 8.75 -10.05 17.11
N TYR A 137 9.92 -10.58 16.73
CA TYR A 137 11.07 -9.80 16.27
C TYR A 137 11.09 -9.56 14.76
N LEU A 138 10.11 -10.09 14.02
CA LEU A 138 10.01 -9.90 12.58
C LEU A 138 8.62 -9.38 12.20
N ARG A 139 8.58 -8.38 11.31
CA ARG A 139 7.33 -7.83 10.76
C ARG A 139 6.81 -8.73 9.62
N LYS A 140 6.36 -9.92 9.99
CA LYS A 140 5.71 -10.93 9.15
C LYS A 140 4.33 -11.26 9.72
N ALA A 141 3.45 -11.79 8.88
CA ALA A 141 2.18 -12.36 9.26
C ALA A 141 2.38 -13.33 10.41
N GLN A 142 1.75 -13.05 11.54
CA GLN A 142 2.04 -13.76 12.78
C GLN A 142 1.46 -15.17 12.80
N TYR A 143 0.47 -15.46 11.95
CA TYR A 143 -0.14 -16.78 11.84
C TYR A 143 0.74 -17.78 11.07
N ASP A 144 1.69 -17.32 10.24
CA ASP A 144 2.67 -18.19 9.56
C ASP A 144 3.56 -18.94 10.57
N TRP A 145 3.70 -18.37 11.76
CA TRP A 145 4.46 -18.93 12.88
C TRP A 145 3.64 -19.90 13.72
N ARG A 146 2.60 -20.51 13.16
CA ARG A 146 1.58 -21.33 13.85
C ARG A 146 0.58 -20.52 14.65
N TRP A 147 -0.63 -21.06 14.74
CA TRP A 147 -1.66 -20.59 15.66
C TRP A 147 -2.52 -21.76 16.17
N ASP A 148 -3.53 -21.51 17.01
CA ASP A 148 -4.42 -22.59 17.53
C ASP A 148 -5.31 -23.20 16.45
N TRP A 149 -5.40 -22.54 15.28
CA TRP A 149 -6.15 -22.99 14.11
C TRP A 149 -5.30 -23.13 12.83
N GLY A 150 -3.98 -22.94 12.89
CA GLY A 150 -3.13 -22.89 11.69
C GLY A 150 -1.75 -23.53 11.88
N PRO A 151 -1.18 -24.15 10.81
CA PRO A 151 0.13 -24.81 10.86
C PRO A 151 1.30 -23.82 10.94
N GLU A 152 2.49 -24.30 11.29
CA GLU A 152 3.73 -23.51 11.17
C GLU A 152 4.25 -23.61 9.73
N LEU A 153 3.88 -22.65 8.86
CA LEU A 153 4.33 -22.61 7.46
C LEU A 153 5.00 -21.26 7.16
N LEU A 154 6.29 -21.18 7.49
CA LEU A 154 7.11 -19.97 7.34
C LEU A 154 7.55 -19.73 5.89
N THR A 155 6.61 -19.63 4.95
CA THR A 155 6.88 -19.35 3.53
C THR A 155 7.62 -18.03 3.31
N CYS A 156 8.18 -17.85 2.11
CA CYS A 156 8.79 -16.61 1.65
C CYS A 156 8.56 -16.39 0.14
N GLY A 157 8.81 -15.17 -0.32
CA GLY A 157 8.75 -14.80 -1.72
C GLY A 157 8.01 -13.48 -1.96
N PRO A 158 7.96 -13.02 -3.22
CA PRO A 158 7.05 -11.95 -3.61
C PRO A 158 5.61 -12.47 -3.50
N TYR A 159 4.79 -11.81 -2.68
CA TYR A 159 3.37 -12.18 -2.48
C TYR A 159 2.40 -11.15 -3.06
N ARG A 160 2.95 -10.06 -3.62
CA ARG A 160 2.25 -9.00 -4.34
C ARG A 160 3.02 -8.61 -5.61
N PRO A 161 2.42 -7.85 -6.54
CA PRO A 161 3.07 -7.42 -7.77
C PRO A 161 4.41 -6.69 -7.55
N ILE A 162 5.27 -6.82 -8.57
CA ILE A 162 6.47 -6.02 -8.73
C ILE A 162 6.33 -5.30 -10.05
N THR A 163 6.33 -3.97 -10.02
CA THR A 163 6.06 -3.13 -11.18
C THR A 163 7.28 -2.28 -11.51
N PHE A 164 7.64 -2.24 -12.78
CA PHE A 164 8.65 -1.34 -13.32
C PHE A 164 7.97 -0.30 -14.20
N THR A 165 8.12 0.98 -13.85
CA THR A 165 7.60 2.09 -14.65
C THR A 165 8.68 3.12 -14.89
N THR A 166 8.50 3.96 -15.92
CA THR A 166 9.42 5.07 -16.22
C THR A 166 8.60 6.30 -16.48
N HIS A 167 9.11 7.45 -16.03
CA HIS A 167 8.42 8.73 -16.09
C HIS A 167 9.43 9.87 -16.20
N SER A 168 9.00 11.03 -16.70
CA SER A 168 9.71 12.29 -16.48
C SER A 168 9.32 12.90 -15.13
N ALA A 169 8.02 13.10 -14.93
CA ALA A 169 7.35 13.51 -13.69
C ALA A 169 6.18 12.57 -13.41
N TYR A 170 5.92 12.26 -12.14
CA TYR A 170 4.80 11.38 -11.78
C TYR A 170 4.14 11.73 -10.45
N LEU A 171 2.92 11.21 -10.29
CA LEU A 171 2.14 11.25 -9.06
C LEU A 171 2.62 10.10 -8.16
N ALA A 172 3.40 10.41 -7.13
CA ALA A 172 3.98 9.42 -6.23
C ALA A 172 2.95 8.89 -5.22
N ASP A 173 2.05 9.74 -4.73
CA ASP A 173 0.93 9.33 -3.88
C ASP A 173 -0.22 10.34 -3.93
N ILE A 174 -1.44 9.85 -3.66
CA ILE A 174 -2.60 10.69 -3.38
C ILE A 174 -3.30 10.25 -2.08
N HIS A 175 -3.44 11.22 -1.17
CA HIS A 175 -4.21 11.05 0.04
C HIS A 175 -5.54 11.80 -0.04
N THR A 176 -6.64 11.04 -0.04
CA THR A 176 -8.01 11.56 -0.16
C THR A 176 -8.65 11.65 1.23
N ARG A 177 -9.25 12.81 1.56
CA ARG A 177 -10.04 13.02 2.77
C ARG A 177 -11.39 13.62 2.43
N ALA A 178 -12.47 12.89 2.70
CA ALA A 178 -13.82 13.39 2.53
C ALA A 178 -14.26 14.15 3.80
N TYR A 179 -14.78 15.36 3.62
CA TYR A 179 -15.36 16.17 4.69
C TYR A 179 -16.86 16.32 4.45
N LEU A 180 -17.64 16.01 5.48
CA LEU A 180 -19.10 16.05 5.43
C LEU A 180 -19.61 16.86 6.61
N SER A 181 -20.32 17.94 6.32
CA SER A 181 -21.13 18.72 7.25
C SER A 181 -22.59 18.71 6.79
N MET A 182 -23.51 19.25 7.62
CA MET A 182 -24.95 19.28 7.31
C MET A 182 -25.26 19.96 5.96
N PHE A 183 -24.41 20.91 5.53
CA PHE A 183 -24.65 21.72 4.34
C PHE A 183 -23.54 21.60 3.28
N ASN A 184 -22.44 20.92 3.59
CA ASN A 184 -21.27 20.88 2.73
C ASN A 184 -20.66 19.48 2.68
N ILE A 185 -20.45 18.99 1.47
CA ILE A 185 -19.65 17.80 1.20
C ILE A 185 -18.47 18.30 0.38
N SER A 186 -17.24 17.91 0.77
CA SER A 186 -16.03 18.23 0.04
C SER A 186 -15.04 17.07 0.07
N LEU A 187 -14.09 17.09 -0.88
CA LEU A 187 -12.99 16.16 -0.97
C LEU A 187 -11.70 16.96 -0.98
N LYS A 188 -10.80 16.65 -0.03
CA LYS A 188 -9.43 17.14 -0.01
C LYS A 188 -8.50 16.07 -0.55
N LEU A 189 -7.57 16.49 -1.39
CA LEU A 189 -6.52 15.69 -1.99
C LEU A 189 -5.18 16.28 -1.60
N ASP A 190 -4.38 15.52 -0.86
CA ASP A 190 -2.97 15.81 -0.68
C ASP A 190 -2.19 15.00 -1.71
N ILE A 191 -1.49 15.70 -2.61
CA ILE A 191 -0.83 15.10 -3.77
C ILE A 191 0.68 15.19 -3.59
N THR A 192 1.37 14.07 -3.76
CA THR A 192 2.83 13.99 -3.75
C THR A 192 3.33 13.79 -5.18
N LEU A 193 4.20 14.67 -5.64
CA LEU A 193 4.82 14.61 -6.97
C LEU A 193 6.30 14.22 -6.85
N ALA A 194 6.82 13.53 -7.86
CA ALA A 194 8.22 13.14 -7.95
C ALA A 194 8.73 13.17 -9.40
N GLY A 195 10.06 13.12 -9.57
CA GLY A 195 10.73 13.24 -10.87
C GLY A 195 11.06 14.69 -11.25
N SER A 196 11.29 14.93 -12.54
CA SER A 196 11.56 16.27 -13.09
C SER A 196 10.27 17.04 -13.35
N LEU A 197 9.96 17.98 -12.45
CA LEU A 197 8.73 18.78 -12.50
C LEU A 197 8.80 20.00 -13.44
N GLU A 198 9.89 20.18 -14.18
CA GLU A 198 10.12 21.35 -15.06
C GLU A 198 8.97 21.58 -16.05
N HIS A 199 8.40 20.49 -16.58
CA HIS A 199 7.31 20.54 -17.54
C HIS A 199 5.93 20.30 -16.93
N ALA A 200 5.85 20.02 -15.62
CA ALA A 200 4.60 19.69 -14.94
C ALA A 200 3.88 20.97 -14.50
N MET A 201 2.73 21.25 -15.10
CA MET A 201 2.07 22.56 -14.98
C MET A 201 0.66 22.50 -14.40
N LYS A 202 -0.06 21.39 -14.63
CA LYS A 202 -1.48 21.30 -14.24
C LYS A 202 -1.78 19.94 -13.61
N ILE A 203 -2.72 19.95 -12.67
CA ILE A 203 -3.34 18.74 -12.15
C ILE A 203 -4.80 18.74 -12.57
N LYS A 204 -5.23 17.68 -13.25
CA LYS A 204 -6.64 17.42 -13.51
C LYS A 204 -7.15 16.38 -12.54
N VAL A 205 -8.18 16.74 -11.77
CA VAL A 205 -8.89 15.83 -10.87
C VAL A 205 -10.26 15.56 -11.45
N ILE A 206 -10.61 14.28 -11.62
CA ILE A 206 -11.91 13.83 -12.06
C ILE A 206 -12.49 12.88 -11.02
N LEU A 207 -13.72 13.13 -10.59
CA LEU A 207 -14.49 12.22 -9.76
C LEU A 207 -15.50 11.50 -10.64
N ARG A 208 -15.37 10.18 -10.77
CA ARG A 208 -16.30 9.33 -11.53
C ARG A 208 -17.15 8.47 -10.61
N ASP A 209 -18.42 8.27 -10.96
CA ASP A 209 -19.25 7.24 -10.32
C ASP A 209 -18.94 5.84 -10.86
N ARG A 210 -19.59 4.81 -10.31
CA ARG A 210 -19.39 3.41 -10.74
C ARG A 210 -19.79 3.13 -12.19
N ASN A 211 -20.58 4.00 -12.83
CA ASN A 211 -20.95 3.90 -14.24
C ASN A 211 -20.03 4.75 -15.12
N GLU A 212 -18.85 5.14 -14.61
CA GLU A 212 -17.84 5.99 -15.24
C GLU A 212 -18.33 7.40 -15.58
N ARG A 213 -19.48 7.82 -15.03
CA ARG A 213 -20.03 9.16 -15.25
C ARG A 213 -19.22 10.16 -14.47
N GLU A 214 -18.79 11.22 -15.15
CA GLU A 214 -18.12 12.34 -14.52
C GLU A 214 -19.10 13.09 -13.60
N VAL A 215 -18.86 13.01 -12.31
CA VAL A 215 -19.61 13.75 -11.29
C VAL A 215 -19.06 15.16 -11.17
N ARG A 216 -17.73 15.29 -11.30
CA ARG A 216 -17.02 16.55 -11.25
C ARG A 216 -15.64 16.42 -11.90
N SER A 217 -15.19 17.48 -12.55
CA SER A 217 -13.80 17.65 -12.94
C SER A 217 -13.31 19.04 -12.52
N GLU A 218 -12.03 19.12 -12.18
CA GLU A 218 -11.34 20.38 -11.88
C GLU A 218 -9.93 20.32 -12.45
N VAL A 219 -9.45 21.45 -12.97
CA VAL A 219 -8.07 21.61 -13.44
C VAL A 219 -7.44 22.72 -12.63
N ILE A 220 -6.29 22.42 -12.03
CA ILE A 220 -5.56 23.34 -11.16
C ILE A 220 -4.20 23.56 -11.76
N GLU A 221 -3.91 24.81 -12.09
CA GLU A 221 -2.58 25.22 -12.52
C GLU A 221 -1.70 25.45 -11.29
N PHE A 222 -0.42 25.10 -11.39
CA PHE A 222 0.52 25.28 -10.30
C PHE A 222 1.91 25.63 -10.80
N SER A 223 2.68 26.29 -9.94
CA SER A 223 4.09 26.57 -10.14
C SER A 223 4.87 25.98 -8.97
N GLY A 224 5.49 24.80 -9.15
CA GLY A 224 6.35 24.18 -8.12
C GLY A 224 5.63 23.35 -7.05
N SER A 225 6.40 22.59 -6.28
CA SER A 225 6.02 21.36 -5.58
C SER A 225 5.10 21.52 -4.35
N ALA A 226 4.11 20.62 -4.28
CA ALA A 226 3.06 20.38 -3.27
C ALA A 226 1.81 21.27 -3.41
N ILE A 227 0.79 20.74 -4.11
CA ILE A 227 -0.54 21.33 -4.15
C ILE A 227 -1.42 20.58 -3.15
N GLN A 228 -2.01 21.31 -2.20
CA GLN A 228 -3.24 20.82 -1.55
C GLN A 228 -4.40 21.14 -2.48
N VAL A 229 -4.92 20.11 -3.15
CA VAL A 229 -6.17 20.24 -3.89
C VAL A 229 -7.30 20.00 -2.89
N GLY A 230 -7.58 21.02 -2.10
CA GLY A 230 -8.75 21.09 -1.25
C GLY A 230 -9.37 22.45 -1.46
N GLY A 231 -10.70 22.52 -1.60
CA GLY A 231 -11.40 23.78 -1.41
C GLY A 231 -11.09 24.28 0.00
N GLU A 232 -10.14 25.20 0.12
CA GLU A 232 -9.79 25.80 1.39
C GLU A 232 -10.97 26.64 1.88
N GLU A 233 -11.40 26.37 3.10
CA GLU A 233 -12.07 27.37 3.91
C GLU A 233 -11.01 28.40 4.34
N GLY A 234 -10.96 29.52 3.61
CA GLY A 234 -10.32 30.77 4.03
C GLY A 234 -11.32 31.91 3.85
N PRO A 235 -11.39 32.90 4.76
CA PRO A 235 -12.30 34.04 4.64
C PRO A 235 -11.78 34.99 3.55
N GLY A 236 -12.13 34.70 2.31
CA GLY A 236 -11.73 35.50 1.14
C GLY A 236 -12.03 34.74 -0.15
N ASN A 237 -13.18 35.07 -0.77
CA ASN A 237 -13.69 34.53 -2.02
C ASN A 237 -14.14 33.05 -1.97
N GLU A 238 -15.37 32.84 -1.45
CA GLU A 238 -16.10 31.58 -1.52
C GLU A 238 -16.26 31.08 -2.97
N LYS A 239 -15.39 30.15 -3.38
CA LYS A 239 -15.76 29.11 -4.35
C LYS A 239 -15.96 27.81 -3.58
N GLN A 240 -17.03 27.76 -2.77
CA GLN A 240 -17.53 26.51 -2.17
C GLN A 240 -18.04 25.61 -3.29
N ALA A 241 -17.24 24.65 -3.71
CA ALA A 241 -17.68 23.69 -4.69
C ALA A 241 -18.52 22.59 -4.02
N LYS A 242 -19.82 22.84 -3.93
CA LYS A 242 -20.83 21.95 -3.33
C LYS A 242 -21.02 20.70 -4.17
N TYR A 243 -20.69 19.53 -3.64
CA TYR A 243 -21.11 18.25 -4.20
C TYR A 243 -22.58 17.99 -3.83
N LYS A 244 -23.53 18.64 -4.53
CA LYS A 244 -24.97 18.46 -4.25
C LYS A 244 -25.48 17.05 -4.59
N ASP A 245 -24.81 16.36 -5.52
CA ASP A 245 -25.28 15.08 -6.07
C ASP A 245 -24.41 13.87 -5.67
N VAL A 246 -23.54 14.01 -4.67
CA VAL A 246 -22.75 12.89 -4.15
C VAL A 246 -23.59 12.07 -3.17
N LYS A 247 -23.71 10.77 -3.46
CA LYS A 247 -24.38 9.79 -2.62
C LYS A 247 -23.40 9.30 -1.56
N LEU A 248 -23.88 9.17 -0.33
CA LEU A 248 -23.08 8.66 0.79
C LEU A 248 -22.87 7.16 0.68
N TRP A 249 -21.71 6.70 1.13
CA TRP A 249 -21.44 5.28 1.34
C TRP A 249 -22.03 4.83 2.69
N TRP A 250 -22.68 3.67 2.69
CA TRP A 250 -23.23 3.04 3.89
C TRP A 250 -22.76 1.58 4.04
N PRO A 251 -22.63 1.07 5.29
CA PRO A 251 -22.48 -0.36 5.55
C PRO A 251 -23.64 -1.19 4.97
N ILE A 252 -23.41 -2.49 4.80
CA ILE A 252 -24.45 -3.44 4.36
C ILE A 252 -25.67 -3.34 5.30
N GLY A 253 -26.87 -3.26 4.72
CA GLY A 253 -28.12 -3.15 5.47
C GLY A 253 -28.48 -1.74 5.96
N CYS A 254 -27.59 -0.76 5.83
CA CYS A 254 -27.82 0.62 6.31
C CYS A 254 -27.98 1.64 5.17
N GLY A 255 -27.89 1.22 3.91
CA GLY A 255 -28.04 2.08 2.75
C GLY A 255 -27.25 1.58 1.54
N ASN A 256 -27.01 2.46 0.57
CA ASN A 256 -26.25 2.15 -0.64
C ASN A 256 -24.73 2.28 -0.41
N GLN A 257 -23.94 1.38 -1.00
CA GLN A 257 -22.47 1.42 -0.97
C GLN A 257 -21.94 2.30 -2.11
N ALA A 258 -22.35 3.57 -2.17
CA ALA A 258 -21.90 4.49 -3.22
C ALA A 258 -20.38 4.69 -3.15
N LEU A 259 -19.69 4.39 -4.25
CA LEU A 259 -18.25 4.53 -4.41
C LEU A 259 -17.95 5.35 -5.66
N TYR A 260 -16.84 6.07 -5.61
CA TYR A 260 -16.36 6.94 -6.67
C TYR A 260 -14.89 6.70 -6.91
N ASP A 261 -14.43 6.86 -8.14
CA ASP A 261 -13.03 6.84 -8.49
C ASP A 261 -12.53 8.28 -8.61
N ALA A 262 -11.60 8.66 -7.72
CA ALA A 262 -10.90 9.94 -7.77
C ALA A 262 -9.65 9.76 -8.65
N GLU A 263 -9.78 10.14 -9.91
CA GLU A 263 -8.73 10.10 -10.91
C GLU A 263 -7.95 11.41 -10.88
N VAL A 264 -6.64 11.33 -10.73
CA VAL A 264 -5.74 12.48 -10.73
C VAL A 264 -4.75 12.29 -11.86
N ALA A 265 -4.64 13.28 -12.74
CA ALA A 265 -3.70 13.31 -13.84
C ALA A 265 -2.77 14.52 -13.72
N LEU A 266 -1.48 14.27 -13.82
CA LEU A 266 -0.43 15.29 -13.93
C LEU A 266 -0.28 15.63 -15.41
N LEU A 267 -0.37 16.91 -15.75
CA LEU A 267 -0.36 17.38 -17.12
C LEU A 267 0.80 18.35 -17.38
N ASP A 268 1.30 18.34 -18.61
CA ASP A 268 2.27 19.30 -19.09
C ASP A 268 1.63 20.63 -19.56
N GLN A 269 2.46 21.55 -20.06
CA GLN A 269 2.03 22.83 -20.64
C GLN A 269 1.06 22.69 -21.82
N ASN A 270 1.13 21.58 -22.56
CA ASN A 270 0.28 21.26 -23.72
C ASN A 270 -0.94 20.41 -23.33
N SER A 271 -1.20 20.22 -22.03
CA SER A 271 -2.25 19.34 -21.50
C SER A 271 -2.09 17.86 -21.85
N GLN A 272 -0.87 17.41 -22.18
CA GLN A 272 -0.55 15.99 -22.30
C GLN A 272 -0.39 15.37 -20.91
N ILE A 273 -0.83 14.13 -20.77
CA ILE A 273 -0.76 13.37 -19.52
C ILE A 273 0.68 12.89 -19.31
N LEU A 274 1.29 13.34 -18.22
CA LEU A 274 2.60 12.87 -17.76
C LEU A 274 2.46 11.62 -16.88
N SER A 275 1.44 11.59 -16.01
CA SER A 275 1.17 10.47 -15.10
C SER A 275 -0.28 10.51 -14.63
N THR A 276 -0.82 9.34 -14.29
CA THR A 276 -2.15 9.20 -13.68
C THR A 276 -2.12 8.31 -12.47
N ILE A 277 -2.94 8.61 -11.47
CA ILE A 277 -3.25 7.73 -10.34
C ILE A 277 -4.75 7.79 -10.07
N SER A 278 -5.34 6.68 -9.67
CA SER A 278 -6.76 6.60 -9.33
C SER A 278 -6.96 5.95 -7.98
N LYS A 279 -7.86 6.51 -7.16
CA LYS A 279 -8.20 5.97 -5.85
C LYS A 279 -9.70 5.88 -5.68
N ARG A 280 -10.17 4.69 -5.31
CA ARG A 280 -11.58 4.46 -4.98
C ARG A 280 -11.91 5.02 -3.61
N ILE A 281 -12.92 5.87 -3.53
CA ILE A 281 -13.36 6.55 -2.32
C ILE A 281 -14.87 6.38 -2.09
N GLY A 282 -15.29 6.51 -0.83
CA GLY A 282 -16.70 6.58 -0.44
C GLY A 282 -16.89 7.67 0.59
N PHE A 283 -17.84 8.57 0.34
CA PHE A 283 -18.14 9.70 1.23
C PHE A 283 -18.93 9.21 2.43
N ARG A 284 -18.33 9.29 3.63
CA ARG A 284 -18.96 8.92 4.89
C ARG A 284 -18.30 9.62 6.07
N THR A 285 -19.06 9.79 7.14
CA THR A 285 -18.48 10.04 8.47
C THR A 285 -18.45 8.74 9.27
N VAL A 286 -17.41 8.55 10.08
CA VAL A 286 -17.31 7.45 11.03
C VAL A 286 -16.86 8.03 12.36
N LYS A 287 -17.58 7.71 13.43
CA LYS A 287 -17.25 8.11 14.80
C LYS A 287 -17.34 6.91 15.71
N LEU A 288 -16.39 6.78 16.64
CA LEU A 288 -16.53 5.91 17.79
C LEU A 288 -17.09 6.75 18.94
N VAL A 289 -18.29 6.43 19.39
CA VAL A 289 -18.96 7.11 20.50
C VAL A 289 -18.68 6.35 21.80
N GLN A 290 -18.09 7.08 22.75
CA GLN A 290 -17.78 6.61 24.10
C GLN A 290 -18.36 7.57 25.15
N ALA A 291 -19.68 7.70 25.16
CA ALA A 291 -20.43 8.49 26.14
C ALA A 291 -20.70 7.67 27.43
N PRO A 292 -20.79 8.31 28.61
CA PRO A 292 -21.21 7.64 29.84
C PRO A 292 -22.53 6.88 29.65
N LEU A 293 -22.63 5.69 30.24
CA LEU A 293 -23.90 4.97 30.30
C LEU A 293 -24.89 5.73 31.19
N ALA A 294 -26.16 5.79 30.75
CA ALA A 294 -27.23 6.46 31.50
C ALA A 294 -27.55 5.73 32.82
N GLU A 295 -27.36 4.42 32.85
CA GLU A 295 -27.56 3.57 34.02
C GLU A 295 -26.25 2.90 34.42
N VAL A 296 -26.08 2.69 35.73
CA VAL A 296 -24.93 1.95 36.29
C VAL A 296 -25.08 0.49 35.92
N GLY A 297 -24.09 -0.06 35.21
CA GLY A 297 -24.07 -1.48 34.87
C GLY A 297 -23.70 -2.35 36.07
N GLN A 298 -23.80 -3.68 35.92
CA GLN A 298 -23.43 -4.65 36.96
C GLN A 298 -21.96 -4.54 37.44
N TYR A 299 -21.09 -3.91 36.64
CA TYR A 299 -19.68 -3.67 36.96
C TYR A 299 -19.37 -2.21 37.33
N GLY A 300 -20.41 -1.41 37.61
CA GLY A 300 -20.30 0.01 37.94
C GLY A 300 -20.52 0.93 36.74
N ASN A 301 -19.95 2.14 36.83
CA ASN A 301 -20.03 3.14 35.78
C ASN A 301 -19.24 2.68 34.55
N GLY A 302 -19.80 2.90 33.36
CA GLY A 302 -19.15 2.55 32.10
C GLY A 302 -19.41 3.57 31.00
N THR A 303 -18.81 3.34 29.84
CA THR A 303 -19.07 4.12 28.62
C THR A 303 -19.64 3.22 27.54
N THR A 304 -20.39 3.82 26.62
CA THR A 304 -20.76 3.21 25.34
C THR A 304 -19.52 2.91 24.51
N PHE A 305 -19.66 2.00 23.55
CA PHE A 305 -18.65 1.76 22.51
C PHE A 305 -19.40 1.47 21.22
N ILE A 306 -19.87 2.54 20.57
CA ILE A 306 -20.77 2.44 19.42
C ILE A 306 -20.14 3.12 18.22
N PHE A 307 -20.07 2.42 17.09
CA PHE A 307 -19.73 3.04 15.82
C PHE A 307 -20.94 3.76 15.26
N VAL A 308 -20.77 5.04 14.94
CA VAL A 308 -21.78 5.87 14.29
C VAL A 308 -21.28 6.20 12.89
N VAL A 309 -22.06 5.79 11.87
CA VAL A 309 -21.77 6.05 10.47
C VAL A 309 -22.84 7.00 9.92
N ASN A 310 -22.42 8.13 9.34
CA ASN A 310 -23.33 9.14 8.80
C ASN A 310 -24.42 9.60 9.79
N GLY A 311 -24.07 9.66 11.09
CA GLY A 311 -24.98 10.07 12.16
C GLY A 311 -25.88 8.95 12.71
N VAL A 312 -25.83 7.73 12.16
CA VAL A 312 -26.63 6.59 12.61
C VAL A 312 -25.76 5.59 13.36
N GLY A 313 -26.19 5.18 14.57
CA GLY A 313 -25.53 4.13 15.34
C GLY A 313 -25.65 2.76 14.67
N ILE A 314 -24.53 2.06 14.53
CA ILE A 314 -24.43 0.78 13.82
C ILE A 314 -24.16 -0.33 14.84
N PHE A 315 -25.05 -1.33 14.87
CA PHE A 315 -24.75 -2.60 15.51
C PHE A 315 -23.86 -3.41 14.58
N ILE A 316 -22.65 -3.78 15.04
CA ILE A 316 -21.70 -4.54 14.24
C ILE A 316 -22.04 -6.03 14.36
N GLY A 317 -22.55 -6.61 13.26
CA GLY A 317 -22.72 -8.06 13.11
C GLY A 317 -21.70 -8.63 12.13
N GLY A 318 -20.85 -9.56 12.59
CA GLY A 318 -19.81 -10.21 11.80
C GLY A 318 -18.96 -11.17 12.63
N THR A 319 -17.94 -11.77 12.01
CA THR A 319 -16.95 -12.68 12.61
C THR A 319 -15.56 -12.34 12.13
#